data_AF-A0A5B8KI47-F1
#
_entry.id   AF-A0A5B8KI47-F1
#
_cell.length_a   1.000
_cell.length_b   1.000
_cell.length_c   1.000
_cell.angle_alpha   90.00
_cell.angle_beta   90.00
_cell.angle_gamma   90.00
#
_symmetry.space_group_name_H-M   'P 1'
#
loop_
_entity.id
_entity.type
_entity.pdbx_description
1 polymer ?
#
loop_
_entity_poly.entity_id
_entity_poly.type
_entity_poly.pdbx_seq_one_letter_code
_entity_poly.pdbx_strand_id
1 'polypeptide(L)'
;DVAKILGNPSADDLANKRLAFDAFLPMLQQVDVIPKGTLDDYVEGLRVFDKEGNGTVMGAELRIVLGTLGEKMTEPEIDALMSGQEDENGS
;
A
#
# COMPACT_ATOMS: atom_id res chain seq x y z
N ASP A 1 -5.84 5.44 -11.90
CA ASP A 1 -4.40 5.64 -11.69
C ASP A 1 -4.18 7.10 -11.32
N VAL A 2 -3.60 7.35 -10.15
CA VAL A 2 -3.40 8.68 -9.56
C VAL A 2 -2.52 9.55 -10.45
N ALA A 3 -1.52 8.97 -11.12
CA ALA A 3 -0.64 9.70 -12.03
C ALA A 3 -1.45 10.38 -13.15
N LYS A 4 -2.45 9.69 -13.72
CA LYS A 4 -3.32 10.24 -14.77
C LYS A 4 -4.24 11.34 -14.25
N ILE A 5 -4.77 11.19 -13.04
CA ILE A 5 -5.63 12.21 -12.39
C ILE A 5 -4.84 13.51 -12.19
N LEU A 6 -3.56 13.38 -11.86
CA LEU A 6 -2.63 14.51 -11.71
C LEU A 6 -2.08 15.04 -13.05
N GLY A 7 -2.47 14.47 -14.19
CA GLY A 7 -2.00 14.89 -15.51
C GLY A 7 -0.60 14.40 -15.88
N ASN A 8 -0.17 13.26 -15.34
CA ASN A 8 1.16 12.66 -15.50
C ASN A 8 2.30 13.65 -15.20
N PRO A 9 2.39 14.15 -13.95
CA PRO A 9 3.37 15.15 -13.58
C PRO A 9 4.80 14.61 -13.65
N SER A 10 5.76 15.49 -13.95
CA SER A 10 7.18 15.19 -13.78
C SER A 10 7.60 15.18 -12.29
N ALA A 11 8.83 14.77 -12.00
CA ALA A 11 9.38 14.87 -10.64
C ALA A 11 9.43 16.32 -10.13
N ASP A 12 9.83 17.26 -11.01
CA ASP A 12 9.87 18.69 -10.67
C ASP A 12 8.47 19.25 -10.42
N ASP A 13 7.48 18.77 -11.17
CA ASP A 13 6.08 19.13 -10.98
C ASP A 13 5.59 18.70 -9.59
N LEU A 14 5.86 17.47 -9.19
CA LEU A 14 5.48 16.94 -7.88
C LEU A 14 6.17 17.70 -6.73
N ALA A 15 7.42 18.12 -6.92
CA ALA A 15 8.16 18.87 -5.89
C ALA A 15 7.68 20.33 -5.75
N ASN A 16 7.37 20.99 -6.87
CA ASN A 16 7.25 22.44 -6.91
C ASN A 16 5.84 22.96 -7.20
N LYS A 17 4.98 22.20 -7.90
CA LYS A 17 3.62 22.66 -8.17
C LYS A 17 2.81 22.68 -6.88
N ARG A 18 1.85 23.59 -6.83
CA ARG A 18 0.88 23.71 -5.74
C ARG A 18 -0.51 23.56 -6.34
N LEU A 19 -1.38 22.92 -5.58
CA LEU A 19 -2.77 22.68 -5.97
C LEU A 19 -3.67 23.49 -5.05
N ALA A 20 -4.60 24.26 -5.62
CA ALA A 20 -5.64 24.90 -4.84
C ALA A 20 -6.63 23.85 -4.33
N PHE A 21 -7.23 24.09 -3.17
CA PHE A 21 -8.17 23.14 -2.59
C PHE A 21 -9.35 22.82 -3.51
N ASP A 22 -9.89 23.84 -4.19
CA ASP A 22 -10.99 23.67 -5.16
C ASP A 22 -10.61 22.79 -6.35
N ALA A 23 -9.32 22.75 -6.71
CA ALA A 23 -8.82 21.86 -7.75
C ALA A 23 -8.53 20.44 -7.24
N PHE A 24 -8.30 20.27 -5.93
CA PHE A 24 -8.08 18.96 -5.30
C PHE A 24 -9.37 18.15 -5.13
N LEU A 25 -10.48 18.80 -4.76
CA LEU A 25 -11.76 18.11 -4.55
C LEU A 25 -12.22 17.23 -5.73
N PRO A 26 -12.24 17.70 -7.00
CA PRO A 26 -12.63 16.84 -8.11
C PRO A 26 -11.63 15.71 -8.38
N MET A 27 -10.35 15.88 -8.03
CA MET A 27 -9.36 14.81 -8.11
C MET A 27 -9.64 13.73 -7.07
N LEU A 28 -9.94 14.12 -5.82
CA LEU A 28 -10.28 13.20 -4.74
C LEU A 28 -11.56 12.42 -5.07
N GLN A 29 -12.59 13.07 -5.61
CA GLN A 29 -13.82 12.40 -6.04
C GLN A 29 -13.56 11.31 -7.10
N GLN A 30 -12.63 11.57 -8.03
CA GLN A 30 -12.23 10.55 -9.02
C GLN A 30 -11.46 9.39 -8.40
N VAL A 31 -10.65 9.64 -7.37
CA VAL A 31 -9.96 8.57 -6.63
C VAL A 31 -10.94 7.75 -5.82
N ASP A 32 -11.95 8.37 -5.22
CA ASP A 32 -12.86 7.72 -4.29
C ASP A 32 -13.75 6.66 -4.97
N VAL A 33 -14.11 6.89 -6.24
CA VAL A 33 -14.90 5.94 -7.04
C VAL A 33 -14.08 4.77 -7.57
N ILE A 34 -12.75 4.79 -7.46
CA ILE A 34 -11.91 3.66 -7.85
C ILE A 34 -12.18 2.53 -6.85
N PRO A 35 -12.51 1.30 -7.32
CA PRO A 35 -12.68 0.16 -6.44
C PRO A 35 -11.43 -0.04 -5.58
N LYS A 36 -11.63 -0.06 -4.26
CA LYS A 36 -10.59 -0.31 -3.25
C LYS A 36 -10.72 -1.77 -2.81
N GLY A 37 -9.60 -2.36 -2.41
CA GLY A 37 -9.62 -3.69 -1.79
C GLY A 37 -10.50 -3.67 -0.54
N THR A 38 -11.30 -4.70 -0.38
CA THR A 38 -12.06 -4.96 0.84
C THR A 38 -11.20 -5.74 1.83
N LEU A 39 -11.62 -5.78 3.10
CA LEU A 39 -10.95 -6.61 4.11
C LEU A 39 -10.83 -8.07 3.66
N ASP A 40 -11.89 -8.61 3.06
CA ASP A 40 -11.94 -9.99 2.59
C ASP A 40 -10.94 -10.25 1.46
N ASP A 41 -10.77 -9.29 0.55
CA ASP A 41 -9.75 -9.36 -0.50
C ASP A 41 -8.33 -9.43 0.08
N TYR A 42 -8.06 -8.66 1.14
CA TYR A 42 -6.75 -8.67 1.80
C TYR A 42 -6.51 -9.97 2.58
N VAL A 43 -7.52 -10.47 3.31
CA VAL A 43 -7.40 -11.73 4.05
C VAL A 43 -7.19 -12.91 3.11
N GLU A 44 -7.96 -13.01 2.03
CA GLU A 44 -7.79 -14.09 1.04
C GLU A 44 -6.45 -13.97 0.29
N GLY A 45 -6.02 -12.74 -0.02
CA GLY A 45 -4.70 -12.49 -0.59
C GLY A 45 -3.55 -12.95 0.32
N LEU A 46 -3.66 -12.69 1.62
CA LEU A 46 -2.64 -13.11 2.60
C LEU A 46 -2.67 -14.61 2.89
N ARG A 47 -3.82 -15.27 2.78
CA ARG A 47 -3.96 -16.72 2.96
C ARG A 47 -3.07 -17.53 2.01
N VAL A 48 -2.71 -16.99 0.85
CA VAL A 48 -1.76 -17.62 -0.08
C VAL A 48 -0.37 -17.80 0.54
N PHE A 49 -0.02 -16.99 1.54
CA PHE A 49 1.25 -17.05 2.27
C PHE A 49 1.16 -17.85 3.59
N ASP A 50 -0.04 -18.10 4.11
CA ASP A 50 -0.27 -18.96 5.28
C ASP A 50 -0.15 -20.44 4.87
N LYS A 51 1.09 -20.93 4.83
CA LYS A 51 1.41 -22.32 4.46
C LYS A 51 0.85 -23.34 5.45
N GLU A 52 0.67 -22.94 6.70
CA GLU A 52 0.25 -23.84 7.79
C GLU A 52 -1.27 -23.86 7.99
N GLY A 53 -1.99 -22.90 7.40
CA GLY A 53 -3.44 -22.75 7.55
C GLY A 53 -3.86 -22.34 8.96
N ASN A 54 -2.96 -21.73 9.73
CA ASN A 54 -3.16 -21.36 11.13
C ASN A 54 -3.63 -19.90 11.29
N GLY A 55 -3.72 -19.15 10.18
CA GLY A 55 -4.11 -17.75 10.14
C GLY A 55 -2.98 -16.75 10.33
N THR A 56 -1.71 -17.19 10.36
CA THR A 56 -0.53 -16.31 10.46
C THR A 56 0.39 -16.44 9.25
N VAL A 57 1.23 -15.44 9.03
CA VAL A 57 2.23 -15.42 7.96
C VAL A 57 3.55 -15.01 8.60
N MET A 58 4.64 -15.69 8.24
CA MET A 58 5.95 -15.31 8.78
C MET A 58 6.28 -13.86 8.38
N GLY A 59 6.61 -13.03 9.37
CA GLY A 59 6.93 -11.62 9.14
C GLY A 59 8.06 -11.43 8.12
N ALA A 60 9.05 -12.33 8.13
CA ALA A 60 10.13 -12.35 7.13
C ALA A 60 9.62 -12.53 5.68
N GLU A 61 8.62 -13.39 5.45
CA GLU A 61 8.05 -13.59 4.12
C GLU A 61 7.23 -12.37 3.70
N LEU A 62 6.44 -11.81 4.61
CA LEU A 62 5.65 -10.61 4.35
C LEU A 62 6.54 -9.40 4.00
N ARG A 63 7.66 -9.23 4.71
CA ARG A 63 8.67 -8.19 4.41
C ARG A 63 9.24 -8.31 3.00
N ILE A 64 9.56 -9.53 2.55
CA ILE A 64 10.05 -9.77 1.19
C ILE A 64 8.96 -9.39 0.16
N VAL A 65 7.71 -9.79 0.39
CA VAL A 65 6.60 -9.48 -0.51
C VAL A 65 6.40 -7.97 -0.65
N LEU A 66 6.31 -7.24 0.48
CA LEU A 66 6.10 -5.79 0.48
C LEU A 66 7.25 -5.01 -0.17
N GLY A 67 8.49 -5.54 -0.11
CA GLY A 67 9.65 -4.92 -0.74
C GLY A 67 9.82 -5.25 -2.24
N THR A 68 9.14 -6.27 -2.76
CA THR A 68 9.42 -6.79 -4.12
C THR A 68 8.23 -6.78 -5.06
N LEU A 69 7.00 -6.92 -4.56
CA LEU A 69 5.79 -7.09 -5.36
C LEU A 69 4.99 -5.78 -5.45
N GLY A 70 4.54 -5.44 -6.66
CA GLY A 70 3.68 -4.28 -6.89
C GLY A 70 4.41 -2.94 -6.66
N GLU A 71 3.76 -2.04 -5.93
CA GLU A 71 4.35 -0.79 -5.47
C GLU A 71 5.25 -1.08 -4.26
N LYS A 72 6.56 -1.10 -4.51
CA LYS A 72 7.55 -1.52 -3.53
C LYS A 72 7.65 -0.52 -2.40
N MET A 73 7.53 -1.03 -1.18
CA MET A 73 7.79 -0.25 0.03
C MET A 73 9.29 -0.23 0.34
N THR A 74 9.74 0.86 0.94
CA THR A 74 11.09 0.99 1.49
C THR A 74 11.19 0.27 2.84
N GLU A 75 12.39 -0.15 3.25
CA GLU A 75 12.60 -0.81 4.55
C GLU A 75 11.99 -0.03 5.74
N PRO A 76 12.17 1.31 5.84
CA PRO A 76 11.54 2.07 6.93
C PRO A 76 10.01 2.05 6.93
N GLU A 77 9.37 2.03 5.75
CA GLU A 77 7.92 1.93 5.63
C GLU A 77 7.42 0.54 6.04
N ILE A 78 8.16 -0.50 5.67
CA ILE A 78 7.86 -1.88 6.08
C ILE A 78 8.02 -2.02 7.59
N ASP A 79 9.11 -1.53 8.18
CA ASP A 79 9.34 -1.59 9.62
C ASP A 79 8.26 -0.86 10.41
N ALA A 80 7.81 0.31 9.93
CA ALA A 80 6.71 1.04 10.53
C ALA A 80 5.39 0.26 10.46
N LEU A 81 5.13 -0.43 9.35
CA LEU A 81 3.92 -1.24 9.15
C LEU A 81 3.90 -2.48 10.06
N MET A 82 5.04 -3.16 10.19
CA MET A 82 5.18 -4.40 10.97
C MET A 82 5.26 -4.17 12.48
N SER A 83 5.50 -2.92 12.90
CA SER A 83 5.64 -2.56 14.32
C SER A 83 4.39 -2.96 15.13
N GLY A 84 4.58 -3.86 16.10
CA GLY A 84 3.51 -4.37 16.96
C GLY A 84 2.58 -5.39 16.29
N GLN A 85 2.90 -5.84 15.07
CA GLN A 85 2.16 -6.90 14.37
C GLN A 85 2.84 -8.27 14.49
N GLU A 86 4.15 -8.31 14.74
CA GLU A 86 4.93 -9.54 14.93
C GLU A 86 4.94 -9.95 16.41
N ASP A 87 4.72 -11.23 16.69
CA ASP A 87 4.91 -11.81 18.02
C ASP A 87 6.40 -12.13 18.31
N GLU A 88 6.69 -12.70 19.49
CA GLU A 88 8.05 -13.08 19.88
C GLU A 88 8.70 -14.13 18.95
N ASN A 89 7.89 -14.82 18.13
CA ASN A 89 8.32 -15.83 17.17
C ASN A 89 8.44 -15.27 15.73
N GLY A 90 8.11 -13.99 15.51
CA GLY A 90 8.11 -13.37 14.20
C GLY A 90 6.98 -13.83 13.29
N SER A 91 5.87 -14.30 13.88
CA SER A 91 4.58 -14.56 13.19
C SER A 91 3.60 -13.42 13.38
#